data_AF-A0A9E3DGS8-F1
#
_entry.id   AF-A0A9E3DGS8-F1
#
_cell.length_a   1.000
_cell.length_b   1.000
_cell.length_c   1.000
_cell.angle_alpha   90.00
_cell.angle_beta   90.00
_cell.angle_gamma   90.00
#
_symmetry.space_group_name_H-M   'P 1'
#
loop_
_entity.id
_entity.type
_entity.pdbx_description
1 polymer ?
#
loop_
_entity_poly.entity_id
_entity_poly.type
_entity_poly.pdbx_seq_one_letter_code
_entity_poly.pdbx_strand_id
1 'polypeptide(L)'
;NVCNVAKGPGGHHGSQLRAELAKQGKKLPLLGDDDRTADRNYVREFVLARDRELGKKYGVEYAEAFHYIGPAGASRVDEYVKQHAVSR
;
A
#
# COMPACT_ATOMS: atom_id res chain seq x y z
N ASN A 1 -4.51 12.00 10.66
CA ASN A 1 -4.94 11.19 9.50
C ASN A 1 -6.08 10.27 9.88
N VAL A 2 -7.23 10.45 9.23
CA VAL A 2 -8.37 9.52 9.26
C VAL A 2 -8.34 8.77 7.93
N CYS A 3 -8.45 7.44 7.97
CA CYS A 3 -8.41 6.61 6.79
C CYS A 3 -9.72 6.70 5.99
N ASN A 4 -9.64 6.56 4.66
CA ASN A 4 -10.81 6.53 3.79
C ASN A 4 -11.54 5.19 3.93
N VAL A 5 -12.83 5.25 4.29
CA VAL A 5 -13.69 4.08 4.56
C VAL A 5 -14.29 3.47 3.28
N ALA A 6 -14.45 4.26 2.20
CA ALA A 6 -15.27 3.86 1.04
C ALA A 6 -14.48 3.21 -0.11
N LYS A 7 -13.23 3.61 -0.32
CA LYS A 7 -12.41 3.24 -1.49
C LYS A 7 -10.93 3.16 -1.10
N GLY A 8 -10.52 2.13 -0.36
CA GLY A 8 -9.13 1.88 0.00
C GLY A 8 -8.97 0.87 1.15
N PRO A 9 -7.75 0.43 1.48
CA PRO A 9 -7.50 -0.52 2.58
C PRO A 9 -7.85 0.04 3.97
N GLY A 10 -8.14 1.34 4.06
CA GLY A 10 -8.52 2.11 5.24
C GLY A 10 -9.95 1.92 5.76
N GLY A 11 -10.54 0.74 5.56
CA GLY A 11 -11.88 0.39 6.04
C GLY A 11 -11.91 -0.19 7.46
N HIS A 12 -12.96 -0.98 7.74
CA HIS A 12 -13.25 -1.54 9.07
C HIS A 12 -12.48 -2.82 9.43
N HIS A 13 -11.29 -3.03 8.85
CA HIS A 13 -10.54 -4.27 9.03
C HIS A 13 -10.07 -4.47 10.48
N GLY A 14 -9.74 -3.40 11.20
CA GLY A 14 -9.26 -3.49 12.57
C GLY A 14 -10.38 -3.85 13.55
N SER A 15 -11.52 -3.19 13.42
CA SER A 15 -12.73 -3.46 14.20
C SER A 15 -13.32 -4.85 13.90
N GLN A 16 -13.33 -5.27 12.63
CA GLN A 16 -13.68 -6.65 12.24
C GLN A 16 -12.74 -7.67 12.88
N LEU A 17 -11.42 -7.47 12.78
CA LEU A 17 -10.44 -8.37 13.41
C LEU A 17 -10.62 -8.43 14.93
N ARG A 18 -10.88 -7.29 15.58
CA ARG A 18 -11.17 -7.22 17.03
C ARG A 18 -12.41 -8.04 17.39
N ALA A 19 -13.48 -7.92 16.62
CA ALA A 19 -14.71 -8.69 16.83
C ALA A 19 -14.48 -10.20 16.63
N GLU A 20 -13.75 -10.61 15.60
CA GLU A 20 -13.43 -12.03 15.36
C GLU A 20 -12.55 -12.62 16.45
N LEU A 21 -11.56 -11.87 16.95
CA LEU A 21 -10.74 -12.31 18.09
C LEU A 21 -11.58 -12.44 19.36
N ALA A 22 -12.49 -11.50 19.61
CA ALA A 22 -13.38 -11.55 20.78
C ALA A 22 -14.29 -12.79 20.75
N LYS A 23 -14.84 -13.17 19.58
CA LYS A 23 -15.61 -14.42 19.41
C LYS A 23 -14.79 -15.68 19.75
N GLN A 24 -13.46 -15.60 19.60
CA GLN A 24 -12.53 -16.68 19.97
C GLN A 24 -12.00 -16.57 21.41
N GLY A 25 -12.48 -15.61 22.21
CA GLY A 25 -11.96 -15.34 23.55
C GLY A 25 -10.54 -14.76 23.56
N LYS A 26 -10.07 -14.20 22.44
CA LYS A 26 -8.74 -13.61 22.28
C LYS A 26 -8.82 -12.08 22.27
N LYS A 27 -7.74 -11.44 22.71
CA LYS A 27 -7.53 -9.99 22.59
C LYS A 27 -6.17 -9.73 21.97
N LEU A 28 -6.11 -8.75 21.08
CA LEU A 28 -4.86 -8.22 20.55
C LEU A 28 -4.72 -6.76 21.03
N PRO A 29 -3.79 -6.45 21.96
CA PRO A 29 -3.65 -5.10 22.52
C PRO A 29 -3.44 -3.99 21.48
N LEU A 30 -2.80 -4.33 20.36
CA LEU A 30 -2.62 -3.41 19.22
C LEU A 30 -3.94 -2.80 18.73
N LEU A 31 -5.05 -3.55 18.77
CA LEU A 31 -6.35 -3.08 18.26
C LEU A 31 -7.05 -2.11 19.23
N GLY A 32 -6.50 -1.87 20.42
CA GLY A 32 -7.11 -0.99 21.42
C GLY A 32 -8.47 -1.49 21.91
N ASP A 33 -9.21 -0.58 22.54
CA ASP A 33 -10.47 -0.92 23.22
C ASP A 33 -11.72 -0.51 22.42
N ASP A 34 -11.56 0.34 21.40
CA ASP A 34 -12.63 0.85 20.53
C ASP A 34 -12.33 0.62 19.04
N ASP A 35 -13.39 0.55 18.24
CA ASP A 35 -13.32 0.21 16.82
C ASP A 35 -12.54 1.24 15.99
N ARG A 36 -12.62 2.53 16.34
CA ARG A 36 -11.88 3.60 15.65
C ARG A 36 -10.38 3.46 15.90
N THR A 37 -9.98 3.11 17.12
CA THR A 37 -8.59 2.82 17.45
C THR A 37 -8.11 1.55 16.77
N ALA A 38 -8.95 0.51 16.71
CA ALA A 38 -8.66 -0.74 16.02
C ALA A 38 -8.35 -0.52 14.54
N ASP A 39 -9.24 0.18 13.82
CA ASP A 39 -9.08 0.44 12.38
C ASP A 39 -7.80 1.25 12.09
N ARG A 40 -7.53 2.29 12.88
CA ARG A 40 -6.33 3.11 12.73
C ARG A 40 -5.04 2.34 13.00
N ASN A 41 -5.01 1.53 14.04
CA ASN A 41 -3.81 0.77 14.40
C ASN A 41 -3.59 -0.39 13.42
N TYR A 42 -4.66 -1.00 12.91
CA TYR A 42 -4.59 -1.98 11.83
C TYR A 42 -3.90 -1.41 10.60
N VAL A 43 -4.30 -0.21 10.17
CA VAL A 43 -3.66 0.45 9.01
C VAL A 43 -2.18 0.70 9.26
N ARG A 44 -1.82 1.24 10.43
CA ARG A 44 -0.42 1.52 10.77
C ARG A 44 0.45 0.27 10.79
N GLU A 45 -0.06 -0.82 11.35
CA GLU A 45 0.74 -2.02 11.53
C GLU A 45 0.79 -2.89 10.28
N PHE A 46 -0.34 -3.08 9.59
CA PHE A 46 -0.44 -4.05 8.51
C PHE A 46 -0.44 -3.42 7.12
N VAL A 47 -1.14 -2.29 6.94
CA VAL A 47 -1.26 -1.66 5.62
C VAL A 47 0.00 -0.86 5.28
N LEU A 48 0.51 -0.08 6.23
CA LEU A 48 1.68 0.79 6.05
C LEU A 48 3.02 0.09 6.37
N ALA A 49 3.02 -1.24 6.55
CA ALA A 49 4.23 -1.98 6.93
C ALA A 49 5.39 -1.76 5.96
N ARG A 50 5.11 -1.88 4.65
CA ARG A 50 6.10 -1.65 3.59
C ARG A 50 6.55 -0.20 3.53
N ASP A 51 5.64 0.75 3.73
CA ASP A 51 5.99 2.18 3.72
C ASP A 51 6.88 2.53 4.91
N ARG A 52 6.65 1.90 6.07
CA ARG A 52 7.50 2.02 7.26
C ARG A 52 8.90 1.45 7.03
N GLU A 53 9.00 0.30 6.34
CA GLU A 53 10.28 -0.27 5.94
C GLU A 53 11.04 0.62 4.96
N LEU A 54 10.34 1.19 3.97
CA LEU A 54 10.93 2.12 3.02
C LEU A 54 11.35 3.43 3.69
N GLY A 55 10.55 3.92 4.65
CA GLY A 55 10.85 5.13 5.41
C GLY A 55 12.16 5.02 6.17
N LYS A 56 12.42 3.87 6.83
CA LYS A 56 13.70 3.61 7.53
C LYS A 56 14.91 3.80 6.62
N LYS A 57 14.82 3.41 5.35
CA LYS A 57 15.91 3.59 4.36
C LYS A 57 16.23 5.08 4.11
N TYR A 58 15.26 5.96 4.27
CA TYR A 58 15.37 7.39 3.97
C TYR A 58 15.29 8.31 5.20
N GLY A 59 15.32 7.74 6.41
CA GLY A 59 15.32 8.52 7.66
C GLY A 59 13.97 9.17 8.02
N VAL A 60 12.86 8.64 7.52
CA VAL A 60 11.49 9.11 7.83
C VAL A 60 10.64 7.95 8.36
N GLU A 61 9.51 8.24 9.03
CA GLU A 61 8.67 7.19 9.62
C GLU A 61 8.00 6.31 8.55
N TYR A 62 7.53 6.92 7.46
CA TYR A 62 6.94 6.23 6.30
C TYR A 62 7.43 6.88 5.01
N ALA A 63 7.63 6.07 3.97
CA ALA A 63 7.88 6.55 2.62
C ALA A 63 7.07 5.70 1.62
N GLU A 64 6.50 6.34 0.61
CA GLU A 64 5.77 5.69 -0.47
C GLU A 64 6.59 5.76 -1.77
N ALA A 65 6.71 4.66 -2.50
CA ALA A 65 7.38 4.63 -3.78
C ALA A 65 6.38 4.92 -4.91
N PHE A 66 6.69 5.90 -5.76
CA PHE A 66 5.95 6.15 -7.00
C PHE A 66 6.77 5.71 -8.21
N HIS A 67 6.08 5.15 -9.21
CA HIS A 67 6.69 4.84 -10.50
C HIS A 67 6.51 6.04 -11.44
N TYR A 68 7.60 6.74 -11.72
CA TYR A 68 7.59 7.80 -12.73
C TYR A 68 7.69 7.20 -14.12
N ILE A 69 6.65 7.40 -14.94
CA ILE A 69 6.67 7.09 -16.37
C ILE A 69 7.11 8.36 -17.08
N GLY A 70 8.35 8.35 -17.59
CA GLY A 70 8.90 9.45 -18.36
C GLY A 70 8.24 9.63 -19.74
N PRO A 71 8.57 10.69 -20.48
CA PRO A 71 8.14 10.82 -21.87
C PRO A 71 8.50 9.55 -22.64
N ALA A 72 7.60 9.10 -23.52
CA ALA A 72 7.83 7.92 -24.33
C ALA A 72 9.15 8.10 -25.10
N GLY A 73 10.17 7.32 -24.73
CA GLY A 73 11.42 7.26 -25.47
C GLY A 73 11.20 6.70 -26.87
N ALA A 74 12.22 6.77 -27.73
CA ALA A 74 12.16 6.11 -29.03
C ALA A 74 11.80 4.63 -28.83
N SER A 75 10.73 4.19 -29.50
CA SER A 75 10.26 2.81 -29.44
C SER A 75 11.36 1.91 -30.01
N ARG A 76 11.83 0.94 -29.22
CA ARG A 76 12.75 -0.10 -29.69
C ARG A 76 12.20 -0.83 -30.92
N VAL A 77 10.87 -0.95 -31.01
CA VAL A 77 10.20 -1.54 -32.17
C VAL A 77 10.40 -0.66 -33.40
N ASP A 78 10.23 0.66 -33.27
CA ASP A 78 10.37 1.61 -34.38
C ASP A 78 11.83 1.66 -34.85
N GLU A 79 12.79 1.64 -33.92
CA GLU A 79 14.22 1.56 -34.25
C GLU A 79 14.56 0.28 -35.00
N TYR A 80 14.02 -0.85 -34.54
CA TYR A 80 14.26 -2.14 -35.17
C TYR A 80 13.67 -2.20 -36.59
N VAL A 81 12.44 -1.72 -36.78
CA VAL A 81 11.81 -1.64 -38.10
C VAL A 81 12.63 -0.76 -39.03
N LYS A 82 13.10 0.40 -38.56
CA LYS A 82 13.96 1.30 -39.37
C LYS A 82 15.24 0.63 -39.84
N GLN A 83 15.86 -0.21 -39.01
CA GLN A 83 17.14 -0.86 -39.32
C GLN A 83 16.99 -2.08 -40.23
N HIS A 84 15.85 -2.77 -40.18
CA HIS A 84 15.72 -4.10 -40.77
C HIS A 84 14.64 -4.23 -41.84
N ALA A 85 13.79 -3.21 -42.04
CA ALA A 85 12.81 -3.25 -43.11
C ALA A 85 13.49 -3.23 -44.48
N VAL A 86 13.12 -4.19 -45.34
CA VAL A 86 13.57 -4.27 -46.73
C VAL A 86 12.41 -3.99 -47.67
N SER A 87 12.69 -3.31 -48.78
CA SER A 87 11.72 -3.03 -49.84
C SER A 87 11.30 -4.33 -50.53
N ARG A 88 10.06 -4.33 -51.03
CA ARG A 88 9.46 -5.47 -51.71
C ARG A 88 9.90 -5.56 -53.17
#